data_AF-A0A646RF22-F1
#
_entry.id   AF-A0A646RF22-F1
#
_cell.length_a   1.000
_cell.length_b   1.000
_cell.length_c   1.000
_cell.angle_alpha   90.00
_cell.angle_beta   90.00
_cell.angle_gamma   90.00
#
_symmetry.space_group_name_H-M   'P 1'
#
loop_
_entity.id
_entity.type
_entity.pdbx_description
1 polymer ?
#
loop_
_entity_poly.entity_id
_entity_poly.type
_entity_poly.pdbx_seq_one_letter_code
_entity_poly.pdbx_strand_id
1 'polypeptide(L)'
;VLSLIISGVDCFCFYEEVSKRQRAHQKSTSSNHNVLYKHNDTHFYSKITFFWINVLLWRGYESPIEEDDLGDLPDDEKSNIFYERFKRIYNSNEKDTKSSIRHRSIWQCYIQAIWPNFYTAGVMKLLGDLISVVPPLGLAAIIQYVEGPQQEYNENSEVTIQEFLSNGYAMLVVVTLSLVFQALLSQNSTHLVTLEGTRLKTGLQGLLYDKCMRLGPWSSADNNPEEESPLLQSPKDNATSPSGLLTNLMSQDTYNIMSCVWICHYLWAIPLKVSVILYLLFTKLGISAIIGTAASVLLITPLQFYIGKKISDNSKDISKCTDHRISKMTEILQGMNVIKLYVWEDLFNEKILNLREVELKLLNKDSIYWSFLTFTTQVSTILVTVITFFVYYFLNDSKGLTAVNVFAGLALFNQLTIPLLILPVTVMMVIQAMVSTKRIKEFLELPESNNVREDDNDEHNKSSNIFNDAFIGNAPEDVLEEVCKEDEGDVEDQFSDDENSGIYPNNEYLVRFRNAAFSWGVKNEMLLEVEDLDIPEGRLIMVVGGGSSGKTSLLSAILGEMYLERGDVTYKGRVSMWFAGQP
;
A
#
# COMPACT_ATOMS: atom_id res chain seq x y z
N VAL A 1 -25.74 36.58 -15.10
CA VAL A 1 -24.42 35.95 -14.88
C VAL A 1 -24.55 34.51 -14.38
N LEU A 2 -25.21 34.24 -13.24
CA LEU A 2 -25.39 32.86 -12.74
C LEU A 2 -26.10 31.93 -13.73
N SER A 3 -27.19 32.39 -14.38
CA SER A 3 -27.89 31.66 -15.44
C SER A 3 -27.03 31.42 -16.69
N LEU A 4 -26.09 32.32 -16.98
CA LEU A 4 -25.14 32.20 -18.10
C LEU A 4 -24.03 31.18 -17.78
N ILE A 5 -23.60 31.12 -16.51
CA ILE A 5 -22.65 30.11 -16.02
C ILE A 5 -23.33 28.74 -15.98
N ILE A 6 -24.56 28.64 -15.49
CA ILE A 6 -25.34 27.40 -15.46
C ILE A 6 -25.60 26.92 -16.89
N SER A 7 -26.04 27.81 -17.79
CA SER A 7 -26.26 27.48 -19.20
C SER A 7 -24.96 27.12 -19.92
N GLY A 8 -23.83 27.75 -19.56
CA GLY A 8 -22.50 27.41 -20.08
C GLY A 8 -22.02 26.04 -19.59
N VAL A 9 -22.26 25.71 -18.32
CA VAL A 9 -21.96 24.39 -17.75
C VAL A 9 -22.87 23.32 -18.36
N ASP A 10 -24.16 23.60 -18.54
CA ASP A 10 -25.10 22.69 -19.20
C ASP A 10 -24.74 22.47 -20.67
N CYS A 11 -24.35 23.51 -21.39
CA CYS A 11 -23.92 23.41 -22.79
C CYS A 11 -22.58 22.66 -22.92
N PHE A 12 -21.66 22.86 -21.98
CA PHE A 12 -20.42 22.11 -21.89
C PHE A 12 -20.67 20.64 -21.53
N CYS A 13 -21.56 20.37 -20.57
CA CYS A 13 -21.96 19.01 -20.20
C CYS A 13 -22.66 18.30 -21.36
N PHE A 14 -23.52 19.00 -22.10
CA PHE A 14 -24.19 18.47 -23.29
C PHE A 14 -23.19 18.20 -24.44
N TYR A 15 -22.24 19.12 -24.68
CA TYR A 15 -21.17 18.92 -25.65
C TYR A 15 -20.25 17.74 -25.27
N GLU A 16 -19.93 17.62 -23.99
CA GLU A 16 -19.17 16.47 -23.46
C GLU A 16 -19.97 15.17 -23.59
N GLU A 17 -21.28 15.19 -23.33
CA GLU A 17 -22.19 14.05 -23.49
C GLU A 17 -22.27 13.57 -24.94
N VAL A 18 -22.42 14.50 -25.90
CA VAL A 18 -22.45 14.19 -27.33
C VAL A 18 -21.11 13.66 -27.82
N SER A 19 -20.00 14.29 -27.43
CA SER A 19 -18.66 13.87 -27.85
C SER A 19 -18.21 12.55 -27.22
N LYS A 20 -18.53 12.28 -25.95
CA LYS A 20 -18.26 10.99 -25.30
C LYS A 20 -19.18 9.89 -25.80
N ARG A 21 -20.47 10.16 -26.06
CA ARG A 21 -21.36 9.17 -26.71
C ARG A 21 -20.87 8.77 -28.10
N GLN A 22 -20.37 9.72 -28.90
CA GLN A 22 -19.77 9.41 -30.20
C GLN A 22 -18.51 8.54 -30.07
N ARG A 23 -17.62 8.83 -29.10
CA ARG A 23 -16.44 7.99 -28.82
C ARG A 23 -16.81 6.61 -28.27
N ALA A 24 -17.83 6.53 -27.41
CA ALA A 24 -18.34 5.27 -26.87
C ALA A 24 -19.00 4.40 -27.96
N HIS A 25 -19.72 5.00 -28.92
CA HIS A 25 -20.23 4.29 -30.10
C HIS A 25 -19.11 3.80 -31.04
N GLN A 26 -18.01 4.54 -31.16
CA GLN A 26 -16.83 4.09 -31.91
C GLN A 26 -16.05 2.96 -31.20
N LYS A 27 -16.08 2.89 -29.86
CA LYS A 27 -15.51 1.75 -29.10
C LYS A 27 -16.46 0.55 -29.03
N SER A 28 -17.78 0.74 -29.11
CA SER A 28 -18.76 -0.36 -28.98
C SER A 28 -18.85 -1.26 -30.22
N THR A 29 -18.11 -0.97 -31.29
CA THR A 29 -18.01 -1.86 -32.45
C THR A 29 -17.00 -3.01 -32.28
N SER A 30 -16.27 -3.12 -31.16
CA SER A 30 -15.26 -4.19 -31.01
C SER A 30 -15.22 -5.02 -29.73
N SER A 31 -16.00 -4.76 -28.67
CA SER A 31 -16.11 -5.74 -27.55
C SER A 31 -17.31 -5.49 -26.63
N ASN A 32 -18.25 -6.45 -26.59
CA ASN A 32 -19.31 -6.53 -25.59
C ASN A 32 -18.73 -7.06 -24.26
N HIS A 33 -18.01 -6.23 -23.52
CA HIS A 33 -17.81 -6.47 -22.09
C HIS A 33 -18.85 -5.67 -21.31
N ASN A 34 -19.57 -6.34 -20.39
CA ASN A 34 -20.54 -5.70 -19.50
C ASN A 34 -19.75 -4.86 -18.47
N VAL A 35 -19.22 -3.71 -18.87
CA VAL A 35 -18.43 -2.82 -18.00
C VAL A 35 -19.38 -1.94 -17.19
N LEU A 36 -19.45 -2.15 -15.88
CA LEU A 36 -20.34 -1.40 -15.00
C LEU A 36 -19.66 -0.19 -14.33
N TYR A 37 -18.35 -0.28 -14.09
CA TYR A 37 -17.55 0.84 -13.57
C TYR A 37 -17.30 1.88 -14.66
N LYS A 38 -18.18 2.89 -14.75
CA LYS A 38 -18.18 3.92 -15.82
C LYS A 38 -17.72 5.29 -15.34
N HIS A 39 -16.99 5.38 -14.23
CA HIS A 39 -16.63 6.68 -13.64
C HIS A 39 -15.91 7.61 -14.64
N ASN A 40 -14.96 7.08 -15.42
CA ASN A 40 -14.21 7.86 -16.42
C ASN A 40 -15.00 8.16 -17.71
N ASP A 41 -15.94 7.28 -18.06
CA ASP A 41 -16.72 7.35 -19.31
C ASP A 41 -18.03 8.16 -19.16
N THR A 42 -18.37 8.57 -17.94
CA THR A 42 -19.56 9.40 -17.68
C THR A 42 -19.30 10.88 -17.91
N HIS A 43 -20.39 11.63 -18.09
CA HIS A 43 -20.39 13.09 -18.19
C HIS A 43 -20.03 13.73 -16.83
N PHE A 44 -19.53 14.96 -16.85
CA PHE A 44 -19.05 15.67 -15.67
C PHE A 44 -20.01 15.65 -14.47
N TYR A 45 -21.30 15.88 -14.68
CA TYR A 45 -22.31 15.87 -13.61
C TYR A 45 -22.41 14.50 -12.91
N SER A 46 -22.59 13.41 -13.66
CA SER A 46 -22.61 12.05 -13.12
C SER A 46 -21.29 11.66 -12.47
N LYS A 47 -20.15 12.19 -12.95
CA LYS A 47 -18.84 11.95 -12.36
C LYS A 47 -18.73 12.56 -10.96
N ILE A 48 -19.16 13.82 -10.81
CA ILE A 48 -19.09 14.57 -9.55
C ILE A 48 -20.10 14.10 -8.51
N THR A 49 -21.30 13.73 -8.96
CA THR A 49 -22.41 13.29 -8.08
C THR A 49 -22.46 11.78 -7.88
N PHE A 50 -21.60 11.03 -8.57
CA PHE A 50 -21.61 9.56 -8.62
C PHE A 50 -22.93 8.96 -9.14
N PHE A 51 -23.70 9.70 -9.95
CA PHE A 51 -25.03 9.28 -10.41
C PHE A 51 -25.04 7.93 -11.14
N TRP A 52 -23.94 7.59 -11.85
CA TRP A 52 -23.80 6.32 -12.57
C TRP A 52 -23.96 5.07 -11.68
N ILE A 53 -23.72 5.16 -10.37
CA ILE A 53 -23.88 4.04 -9.45
C ILE A 53 -25.35 3.70 -9.17
N ASN A 54 -26.28 4.64 -9.42
CA ASN A 54 -27.69 4.46 -9.08
C ASN A 54 -28.34 3.28 -9.81
N VAL A 55 -27.86 2.93 -11.00
CA VAL A 55 -28.34 1.75 -11.73
C VAL A 55 -28.05 0.46 -10.96
N LEU A 56 -26.85 0.35 -10.39
CA LEU A 56 -26.47 -0.80 -9.56
C LEU A 56 -27.22 -0.80 -8.23
N LEU A 57 -27.35 0.36 -7.58
CA LEU A 57 -28.08 0.49 -6.32
C LEU A 57 -29.56 0.14 -6.47
N TRP A 58 -30.19 0.55 -7.57
CA TRP A 58 -31.57 0.21 -7.87
C TRP A 58 -31.75 -1.28 -8.12
N ARG A 59 -30.85 -1.90 -8.90
CA ARG A 59 -30.84 -3.36 -9.08
C ARG A 59 -30.68 -4.08 -7.74
N GLY A 60 -29.77 -3.61 -6.89
CA GLY A 60 -29.57 -4.16 -5.54
C GLY A 60 -30.76 -4.03 -4.60
N TYR A 61 -31.66 -3.08 -4.87
CA TYR A 61 -32.94 -2.93 -4.16
C TYR A 61 -33.97 -3.97 -4.62
N GLU A 62 -33.98 -4.31 -5.91
CA GLU A 62 -34.91 -5.30 -6.48
C GLU A 62 -34.45 -6.75 -6.23
N SER A 63 -33.15 -7.01 -6.36
CA SER A 63 -32.55 -8.33 -6.18
C SER A 63 -31.18 -8.24 -5.51
N PRO A 64 -30.79 -9.23 -4.68
CA PRO A 64 -29.41 -9.33 -4.18
C PRO A 64 -28.41 -9.31 -5.35
N ILE A 65 -27.35 -8.52 -5.23
CA ILE A 65 -26.33 -8.38 -6.27
C ILE A 65 -25.44 -9.63 -6.29
N GLU A 66 -25.31 -10.27 -7.44
CA GLU A 66 -24.39 -11.39 -7.67
C GLU A 66 -23.08 -10.91 -8.34
N GLU A 67 -22.05 -11.77 -8.40
CA GLU A 67 -20.76 -11.42 -9.01
C GLU A 67 -20.90 -11.06 -10.49
N ASP A 68 -21.77 -11.79 -11.21
CA ASP A 68 -22.09 -11.55 -12.63
C ASP A 68 -22.74 -10.18 -12.88
N ASP A 69 -23.36 -9.57 -11.86
CA ASP A 69 -23.99 -8.25 -11.98
C ASP A 69 -23.00 -7.09 -11.91
N LEU A 70 -21.81 -7.31 -11.35
CA LEU A 70 -20.78 -6.28 -11.18
C LEU A 70 -20.03 -5.96 -12.48
N GLY A 71 -20.01 -6.92 -13.41
CA GLY A 71 -19.39 -6.76 -14.70
C GLY A 71 -17.86 -6.69 -14.66
N ASP A 72 -17.25 -6.51 -15.83
CA ASP A 72 -15.80 -6.42 -15.96
C ASP A 72 -15.29 -5.02 -15.61
N LEU A 73 -14.07 -4.95 -15.06
CA LEU A 73 -13.34 -3.69 -14.93
C LEU A 73 -12.89 -3.17 -16.31
N PRO A 74 -12.90 -1.84 -16.53
CA PRO A 74 -12.31 -1.26 -17.74
C PRO A 74 -10.85 -1.68 -17.91
N ASP A 75 -10.39 -1.74 -19.17
CA ASP A 75 -9.00 -2.12 -19.47
C ASP A 75 -7.99 -1.27 -18.71
N ASP A 76 -8.25 0.03 -18.57
CA ASP A 76 -7.41 1.00 -17.84
C ASP A 76 -7.32 0.75 -16.32
N GLU A 77 -8.25 -0.02 -15.75
CA GLU A 77 -8.32 -0.35 -14.31
C GLU A 77 -7.89 -1.80 -14.02
N LYS A 78 -7.32 -2.51 -15.00
CA LYS A 78 -6.82 -3.88 -14.80
C LYS A 78 -5.53 -3.91 -13.99
N SER A 79 -5.37 -4.97 -13.20
CA SER A 79 -4.20 -5.17 -12.31
C SER A 79 -2.86 -5.14 -13.04
N ASN A 80 -2.79 -5.69 -14.26
CA ASN A 80 -1.56 -5.73 -15.05
C ASN A 80 -0.98 -4.33 -15.33
N ILE A 81 -1.84 -3.35 -15.64
CA ILE A 81 -1.40 -1.97 -15.90
C ILE A 81 -0.77 -1.35 -14.65
N PHE A 82 -1.39 -1.53 -13.48
CA PHE A 82 -0.87 -0.99 -12.23
C PHE A 82 0.42 -1.69 -11.79
N TYR A 83 0.50 -3.00 -11.98
CA TYR A 83 1.70 -3.78 -11.74
C TYR A 83 2.85 -3.32 -12.65
N GLU A 84 2.67 -3.26 -13.97
CA GLU A 84 3.71 -2.83 -14.91
C GLU A 84 4.16 -1.39 -14.64
N ARG A 85 3.21 -0.49 -14.36
CA ARG A 85 3.51 0.90 -14.00
C ARG A 85 4.34 0.98 -12.73
N PHE A 86 3.97 0.23 -11.68
CA PHE A 86 4.71 0.24 -10.43
C PHE A 86 6.08 -0.44 -10.56
N LYS A 87 6.18 -1.57 -11.27
CA LYS A 87 7.44 -2.26 -11.58
C LYS A 87 8.41 -1.36 -12.35
N ARG A 88 7.92 -0.58 -13.32
CA ARG A 88 8.75 0.40 -14.05
C ARG A 88 9.30 1.49 -13.12
N ILE A 89 8.47 2.02 -12.22
CA ILE A 89 8.90 3.02 -11.22
C ILE A 89 9.94 2.41 -10.27
N TYR A 90 9.70 1.19 -9.79
CA TYR A 90 10.60 0.47 -8.90
C TYR A 90 11.97 0.23 -9.56
N ASN A 91 11.99 -0.35 -10.77
CA ASN A 91 13.23 -0.65 -11.50
C ASN A 91 13.98 0.61 -11.97
N SER A 92 13.28 1.68 -12.35
CA SER A 92 13.92 2.95 -12.72
C SER A 92 14.71 3.52 -11.55
N ASN A 93 14.14 3.47 -10.35
CA ASN A 93 14.79 3.96 -9.14
C ASN A 93 15.97 3.06 -8.72
N GLU A 94 15.98 1.79 -9.12
CA GLU A 94 17.11 0.87 -8.89
C GLU A 94 18.30 1.16 -9.82
N LYS A 95 18.06 1.41 -11.12
CA LYS A 95 19.11 1.65 -12.13
C LYS A 95 19.90 2.94 -11.91
N ASP A 96 19.24 4.02 -11.48
CA ASP A 96 19.91 5.30 -11.18
C ASP A 96 20.88 5.21 -9.98
N THR A 97 20.76 4.16 -9.16
CA THR A 97 21.46 4.01 -7.88
C THR A 97 22.78 3.23 -7.98
N LYS A 98 23.11 2.59 -9.11
CA LYS A 98 24.43 1.95 -9.31
C LYS A 98 25.63 2.93 -9.19
N SER A 99 25.38 4.23 -9.08
CA SER A 99 26.38 5.29 -8.93
C SER A 99 26.45 5.94 -7.53
N SER A 100 25.58 5.60 -6.57
CA SER A 100 25.54 6.27 -5.25
C SER A 100 25.14 5.33 -4.11
N ILE A 101 25.97 5.29 -3.06
CA ILE A 101 25.84 4.49 -1.81
C ILE A 101 24.68 5.03 -0.93
N ARG A 102 23.46 5.13 -1.46
CA ARG A 102 22.31 5.60 -0.70
C ARG A 102 21.08 4.76 -1.01
N HIS A 103 20.83 3.75 -0.17
CA HIS A 103 19.57 3.00 -0.14
C HIS A 103 18.40 3.97 -0.14
N ARG A 104 17.63 4.04 -1.24
CA ARG A 104 16.49 4.94 -1.33
C ARG A 104 15.19 4.22 -0.96
N SER A 105 14.31 4.97 -0.31
CA SER A 105 13.14 4.46 0.38
C SER A 105 12.01 4.15 -0.60
N ILE A 106 11.34 3.00 -0.42
CA ILE A 106 10.15 2.59 -1.17
C ILE A 106 9.04 3.66 -1.16
N TRP A 107 9.03 4.52 -0.13
CA TRP A 107 8.17 5.71 -0.04
C TRP A 107 8.24 6.62 -1.27
N GLN A 108 9.39 6.76 -1.91
CA GLN A 108 9.50 7.56 -3.14
C GLN A 108 8.76 6.90 -4.31
N CYS A 109 8.85 5.58 -4.44
CA CYS A 109 8.09 4.81 -5.43
C CYS A 109 6.58 4.98 -5.21
N TYR A 110 6.12 4.96 -3.96
CA TYR A 110 4.71 5.20 -3.63
C TYR A 110 4.25 6.58 -4.07
N ILE A 111 5.01 7.63 -3.72
CA ILE A 111 4.68 9.01 -4.07
C ILE A 111 4.62 9.17 -5.59
N GLN A 112 5.63 8.68 -6.30
CA GLN A 112 5.70 8.77 -7.76
C GLN A 112 4.54 8.03 -8.46
N ALA A 113 4.05 6.94 -7.87
CA ALA A 113 2.91 6.21 -8.41
C ALA A 113 1.59 7.00 -8.32
N ILE A 114 1.35 7.72 -7.22
CA ILE A 114 0.05 8.35 -6.92
C ILE A 114 -0.02 9.87 -7.16
N TRP A 115 1.12 10.54 -7.29
CA TRP A 115 1.24 12.01 -7.16
C TRP A 115 0.24 12.86 -7.98
N PRO A 116 -0.02 12.61 -9.27
CA PRO A 116 -0.85 13.51 -10.09
C PRO A 116 -2.27 13.67 -9.54
N ASN A 117 -2.95 12.55 -9.28
CA ASN A 117 -4.32 12.56 -8.76
C ASN A 117 -4.35 12.89 -7.27
N PHE A 118 -3.35 12.43 -6.52
CA PHE A 118 -3.20 12.74 -5.10
C PHE A 118 -3.07 14.26 -4.85
N TYR A 119 -2.32 14.98 -5.70
CA TYR A 119 -2.22 16.44 -5.62
C TYR A 119 -3.59 17.11 -5.84
N THR A 120 -4.33 16.71 -6.88
CA THR A 120 -5.66 17.27 -7.15
C THR A 120 -6.64 17.00 -6.01
N ALA A 121 -6.60 15.81 -5.42
CA ALA A 121 -7.43 15.47 -4.28
C ALA A 121 -7.11 16.33 -3.05
N GLY A 122 -5.83 16.64 -2.81
CA GLY A 122 -5.41 17.55 -1.76
C GLY A 122 -5.94 18.97 -1.94
N VAL A 123 -5.88 19.50 -3.17
CA VAL A 123 -6.44 20.83 -3.47
C VAL A 123 -7.95 20.85 -3.25
N MET A 124 -8.68 19.84 -3.71
CA MET A 124 -10.13 19.71 -3.48
C MET A 124 -10.46 19.61 -1.99
N LYS A 125 -9.65 18.88 -1.21
CA LYS A 125 -9.80 18.78 0.25
C LYS A 125 -9.66 20.15 0.92
N LEU A 126 -8.60 20.88 0.58
CA LEU A 126 -8.34 22.21 1.12
C LEU A 126 -9.48 23.17 0.80
N LEU A 127 -9.91 23.22 -0.46
CA LEU A 127 -11.04 24.07 -0.88
C LEU A 127 -12.32 23.69 -0.12
N GLY A 128 -12.61 22.40 0.03
CA GLY A 128 -13.74 21.93 0.83
C GLY A 128 -13.65 22.38 2.29
N ASP A 129 -12.48 22.28 2.91
CA ASP A 129 -12.27 22.72 4.30
C ASP A 129 -12.39 24.25 4.46
N LEU A 130 -11.93 25.04 3.49
CA LEU A 130 -12.10 26.49 3.49
C LEU A 130 -13.58 26.89 3.33
N ILE A 131 -14.33 26.24 2.45
CA ILE A 131 -15.77 26.50 2.26
C ILE A 131 -16.56 26.09 3.50
N SER A 132 -16.10 25.08 4.25
CA SER A 132 -16.78 24.63 5.48
C SER A 132 -16.91 25.69 6.57
N VAL A 133 -16.17 26.79 6.46
CA VAL A 133 -16.22 27.94 7.37
C VAL A 133 -17.36 28.91 7.04
N VAL A 134 -17.86 28.90 5.81
CA VAL A 134 -18.93 29.81 5.36
C VAL A 134 -20.23 29.61 6.16
N PRO A 135 -20.71 28.39 6.44
CA PRO A 135 -21.96 28.20 7.19
C PRO A 135 -21.98 28.80 8.61
N PRO A 136 -20.95 28.61 9.48
CA PRO A 136 -20.89 29.29 10.77
C PRO A 136 -20.92 30.82 10.69
N LEU A 137 -20.19 31.41 9.72
CA LEU A 137 -20.15 32.85 9.52
C LEU A 137 -21.45 33.39 8.93
N GLY A 138 -22.06 32.64 8.02
CA GLY A 138 -23.36 32.97 7.43
C GLY A 138 -24.49 32.91 8.45
N LEU A 139 -24.46 31.96 9.38
CA LEU A 139 -25.38 31.91 10.51
C LEU A 139 -25.31 33.19 11.34
N ALA A 140 -24.11 33.70 11.60
CA ALA A 140 -23.89 34.95 12.32
C ALA A 140 -24.58 36.14 11.60
N ALA A 141 -24.40 36.24 10.28
CA ALA A 141 -25.01 37.30 9.46
C ALA A 141 -26.54 37.19 9.41
N ILE A 142 -27.08 35.97 9.33
CA ILE A 142 -28.54 35.74 9.33
C ILE A 142 -29.16 36.17 10.67
N ILE A 143 -28.53 35.81 11.80
CA ILE A 143 -28.99 36.23 13.13
C ILE A 143 -28.97 37.76 13.24
N GLN A 144 -27.89 38.39 12.79
CA GLN A 144 -27.76 39.85 12.81
C GLN A 144 -28.84 40.54 11.95
N TYR A 145 -29.21 39.94 10.81
CA TYR A 145 -30.28 40.45 9.96
C TYR A 145 -31.66 40.33 10.63
N VAL A 146 -31.93 39.23 11.33
CA VAL A 146 -33.20 39.00 12.05
C VAL A 146 -33.33 39.92 13.27
N GLU A 147 -32.22 40.22 13.95
CA GLU A 147 -32.19 41.13 15.10
C GLU A 147 -32.26 42.63 14.70
N GLY A 148 -31.91 42.96 13.45
CA GLY A 148 -31.88 44.34 12.95
C GLY A 148 -33.29 44.92 12.68
N PRO A 149 -33.52 46.23 12.93
CA PRO A 149 -34.76 46.88 12.52
C PRO A 149 -34.90 46.85 11.00
N GLN A 150 -36.10 46.53 10.48
CA GLN A 150 -36.37 46.55 9.04
C GLN A 150 -36.11 47.97 8.49
N GLN A 151 -35.04 48.12 7.71
CA GLN A 151 -34.75 49.36 7.00
C GLN A 151 -35.65 49.45 5.75
N GLU A 152 -36.37 50.56 5.59
CA GLU A 152 -37.04 50.92 4.33
C GLU A 152 -35.97 51.17 3.26
N TYR A 153 -35.89 50.27 2.27
CA TYR A 153 -34.96 50.40 1.16
C TYR A 153 -35.50 51.39 0.12
N ASN A 154 -34.68 52.35 -0.29
CA ASN A 154 -34.95 53.18 -1.45
C ASN A 154 -34.79 52.34 -2.73
N GLU A 155 -35.83 52.26 -3.56
CA GLU A 155 -35.87 51.42 -4.78
C GLU A 155 -34.84 51.79 -5.87
N ASN A 156 -34.13 52.91 -5.74
CA ASN A 156 -33.33 53.52 -6.81
C ASN A 156 -31.80 53.50 -6.61
N SER A 157 -31.26 52.81 -5.60
CA SER A 157 -29.81 52.68 -5.37
C SER A 157 -29.28 51.33 -5.84
N GLU A 158 -28.12 51.32 -6.51
CA GLU A 158 -27.41 50.09 -6.86
C GLU A 158 -26.99 49.34 -5.60
N VAL A 159 -27.32 48.06 -5.53
CA VAL A 159 -27.02 47.21 -4.36
C VAL A 159 -25.52 46.93 -4.28
N THR A 160 -24.89 47.32 -3.17
CA THR A 160 -23.48 47.01 -2.94
C THR A 160 -23.28 45.55 -2.50
N ILE A 161 -22.08 44.98 -2.73
CA ILE A 161 -21.78 43.58 -2.33
C ILE A 161 -21.98 43.36 -0.82
N GLN A 162 -21.65 44.37 -0.01
CA GLN A 162 -21.81 44.30 1.44
C GLN A 162 -23.28 44.31 1.85
N GLU A 163 -24.12 45.07 1.17
CA GLU A 163 -25.56 45.14 1.38
C GLU A 163 -26.26 43.85 0.91
N PHE A 164 -25.80 43.27 -0.20
CA PHE A 164 -26.22 41.94 -0.66
C PHE A 164 -25.90 40.85 0.37
N LEU A 165 -24.68 40.82 0.91
CA LEU A 165 -24.27 39.86 1.94
C LEU A 165 -24.86 40.17 3.32
N SER A 166 -25.41 41.36 3.54
CA SER A 166 -26.15 41.70 4.75
C SER A 166 -27.59 41.22 4.71
N ASN A 167 -28.14 40.90 3.53
CA ASN A 167 -29.50 40.40 3.40
C ASN A 167 -29.57 38.93 3.84
N GLY A 168 -30.40 38.63 4.84
CA GLY A 168 -30.53 37.29 5.40
C GLY A 168 -30.97 36.23 4.38
N TYR A 169 -31.85 36.58 3.44
CA TYR A 169 -32.30 35.64 2.39
C TYR A 169 -31.17 35.31 1.40
N ALA A 170 -30.38 36.31 1.01
CA ALA A 170 -29.23 36.10 0.13
C ALA A 170 -28.16 35.24 0.84
N MET A 171 -27.89 35.52 2.12
CA MET A 171 -26.97 34.72 2.92
C MET A 171 -27.44 33.28 3.11
N LEU A 172 -28.73 33.02 3.24
CA LEU A 172 -29.27 31.67 3.30
C LEU A 172 -28.93 30.88 2.03
N VAL A 173 -29.13 31.48 0.84
CA VAL A 173 -28.75 30.85 -0.44
C VAL A 173 -27.24 30.61 -0.52
N VAL A 174 -26.43 31.58 -0.11
CA VAL A 174 -24.96 31.44 -0.08
C VAL A 174 -24.54 30.29 0.84
N VAL A 175 -25.12 30.18 2.03
CA VAL A 175 -24.84 29.10 2.98
C VAL A 175 -25.24 27.74 2.39
N THR A 176 -26.44 27.62 1.81
CA THR A 176 -26.87 26.36 1.18
C THR A 176 -25.95 25.95 0.03
N LEU A 177 -25.59 26.88 -0.86
CA LEU A 177 -24.65 26.60 -1.95
C LEU A 177 -23.27 26.20 -1.41
N SER A 178 -22.78 26.88 -0.36
CA SER A 178 -21.50 26.54 0.26
C SER A 178 -21.49 25.12 0.83
N LEU A 179 -22.59 24.68 1.45
CA LEU A 179 -22.72 23.32 1.98
C LEU A 179 -22.70 22.27 0.86
N VAL A 180 -23.41 22.53 -0.25
CA VAL A 180 -23.41 21.63 -1.42
C VAL A 180 -22.01 21.56 -2.04
N PHE A 181 -21.36 22.69 -2.28
CA PHE A 181 -20.00 22.71 -2.83
C PHE A 181 -18.97 22.05 -1.91
N GLN A 182 -19.05 22.29 -0.60
CA GLN A 182 -18.22 21.62 0.40
C GLN A 182 -18.39 20.10 0.30
N ALA A 183 -19.63 19.61 0.27
CA ALA A 183 -19.91 18.18 0.18
C ALA A 183 -19.35 17.57 -1.13
N LEU A 184 -19.58 18.22 -2.27
CA LEU A 184 -19.08 17.76 -3.56
C LEU A 184 -17.54 17.69 -3.60
N LEU A 185 -16.85 18.74 -3.17
CA LEU A 185 -15.38 18.78 -3.14
C LEU A 185 -14.81 17.74 -2.18
N SER A 186 -15.40 17.60 -0.99
CA SER A 186 -14.95 16.63 0.00
C SER A 186 -15.09 15.20 -0.51
N GLN A 187 -16.24 14.85 -1.11
CA GLN A 187 -16.47 13.48 -1.59
C GLN A 187 -15.64 13.14 -2.83
N ASN A 188 -15.46 14.08 -3.77
CA ASN A 188 -14.59 13.87 -4.91
C ASN A 188 -13.11 13.73 -4.50
N SER A 189 -12.67 14.51 -3.51
CA SER A 189 -11.35 14.34 -2.90
C SER A 189 -11.20 12.93 -2.31
N THR A 190 -12.15 12.50 -1.47
CA THR A 190 -12.13 11.15 -0.88
C THR A 190 -12.09 10.06 -1.95
N HIS A 191 -12.92 10.17 -3.00
CA HIS A 191 -12.93 9.21 -4.10
C HIS A 191 -11.57 9.09 -4.79
N LEU A 192 -10.92 10.20 -5.14
CA LEU A 192 -9.62 10.20 -5.79
C LEU A 192 -8.55 9.53 -4.92
N VAL A 193 -8.52 9.84 -3.63
CA VAL A 193 -7.55 9.24 -2.70
C VAL A 193 -7.84 7.74 -2.51
N THR A 194 -9.11 7.35 -2.41
CA THR A 194 -9.49 5.95 -2.29
C THR A 194 -9.05 5.16 -3.52
N LEU A 195 -9.31 5.69 -4.71
CA LEU A 195 -8.95 5.09 -5.98
C LEU A 195 -7.44 4.93 -6.13
N GLU A 196 -6.65 5.99 -5.89
CA GLU A 196 -5.18 5.91 -5.96
C GLU A 196 -4.59 4.96 -4.91
N GLY A 197 -5.18 4.92 -3.70
CA GLY A 197 -4.79 3.96 -2.67
C GLY A 197 -5.02 2.51 -3.12
N THR A 198 -6.17 2.22 -3.73
CA THR A 198 -6.49 0.89 -4.26
C THR A 198 -5.57 0.51 -5.42
N ARG A 199 -5.30 1.43 -6.36
CA ARG A 199 -4.36 1.19 -7.46
C ARG A 199 -2.95 0.89 -6.99
N LEU A 200 -2.46 1.64 -6.00
CA LEU A 200 -1.17 1.37 -5.36
C LEU A 200 -1.15 -0.01 -4.68
N LYS A 201 -2.21 -0.36 -3.95
CA LYS A 201 -2.36 -1.69 -3.33
C LYS A 201 -2.27 -2.80 -4.37
N THR A 202 -3.02 -2.70 -5.46
CA THR A 202 -3.05 -3.70 -6.53
C THR A 202 -1.68 -3.83 -7.21
N GLY A 203 -1.01 -2.71 -7.51
CA GLY A 203 0.34 -2.73 -8.07
C GLY A 203 1.36 -3.40 -7.14
N LEU A 204 1.27 -3.15 -5.83
CA LEU A 204 2.12 -3.78 -4.82
C LEU A 204 1.84 -5.28 -4.69
N GLN A 205 0.58 -5.70 -4.70
CA GLN A 205 0.22 -7.13 -4.69
C GLN A 205 0.81 -7.85 -5.91
N GLY A 206 0.75 -7.24 -7.10
CA GLY A 206 1.38 -7.78 -8.30
C GLY A 206 2.90 -7.91 -8.15
N LEU A 207 3.56 -6.88 -7.62
CA LEU A 207 5.02 -6.91 -7.40
C LEU A 207 5.44 -7.97 -6.39
N LEU A 208 4.70 -8.11 -5.29
CA LEU A 208 4.95 -9.14 -4.27
C LEU A 208 4.74 -10.55 -4.84
N TYR A 209 3.72 -10.75 -5.67
CA TYR A 209 3.46 -12.02 -6.34
C TYR A 209 4.57 -12.37 -7.33
N ASP A 210 5.00 -11.41 -8.16
CA ASP A 210 6.10 -11.55 -9.11
C ASP A 210 7.44 -11.85 -8.40
N LYS A 211 7.71 -11.18 -7.28
CA LYS A 211 8.86 -11.50 -6.43
C LYS A 211 8.75 -12.93 -5.88
N CYS A 212 7.59 -13.32 -5.37
CA CYS A 212 7.37 -14.65 -4.81
C CYS A 212 7.67 -15.78 -5.80
N MET A 213 7.33 -15.60 -7.08
CA MET A 213 7.59 -16.60 -8.13
C MET A 213 9.08 -16.75 -8.47
N ARG A 214 9.93 -15.80 -8.05
CA ARG A 214 11.38 -15.80 -8.27
C ARG A 214 12.19 -16.02 -7.01
N LEU A 215 11.57 -16.11 -5.83
CA LEU A 215 12.29 -16.38 -4.59
C LEU A 215 12.81 -17.82 -4.58
N GLY A 216 14.10 -17.99 -4.28
CA GLY A 216 14.66 -19.32 -4.03
C GLY A 216 14.15 -19.87 -2.69
N PRO A 217 13.87 -21.18 -2.55
CA PRO A 217 13.48 -21.78 -1.27
C PRO A 217 14.46 -21.49 -0.12
N TRP A 218 15.73 -21.25 -0.44
CA TRP A 218 16.80 -20.92 0.49
C TRP A 218 16.84 -19.44 0.92
N SER A 219 16.07 -18.55 0.28
CA SER A 219 16.10 -17.10 0.56
C SER A 219 15.51 -16.74 1.93
N SER A 220 14.62 -17.59 2.45
CA SER A 220 13.93 -17.37 3.73
C SER A 220 14.74 -17.86 4.94
N ALA A 221 15.86 -18.54 4.71
CA ALA A 221 16.79 -18.99 5.74
C ALA A 221 17.85 -17.92 5.99
N ASP A 222 17.45 -16.73 6.46
CA ASP A 222 18.44 -15.73 6.84
C ASP A 222 19.10 -16.14 8.19
N ASN A 223 20.41 -16.30 8.11
CA ASN A 223 21.34 -16.75 9.15
C ASN A 223 22.11 -15.57 9.77
N ASN A 224 21.50 -14.37 9.87
CA ASN A 224 22.13 -13.22 10.49
C ASN A 224 21.75 -13.12 11.99
N PRO A 225 22.57 -13.66 12.93
CA PRO A 225 22.35 -13.48 14.37
C PRO A 225 22.59 -12.04 14.86
N GLU A 226 23.14 -11.14 14.03
CA GLU A 226 23.55 -9.79 14.45
C GLU A 226 22.59 -8.65 14.05
N GLU A 227 21.67 -8.88 13.09
CA GLU A 227 20.62 -7.93 12.72
C GLU A 227 19.23 -8.45 13.09
N GLU A 228 19.05 -8.87 14.35
CA GLU A 228 17.71 -9.01 14.92
C GLU A 228 17.04 -7.62 14.92
N SER A 229 16.32 -7.29 13.85
CA SER A 229 15.39 -6.17 13.87
C SER A 229 14.44 -6.39 15.05
N PRO A 230 14.36 -5.50 16.05
CA PRO A 230 13.53 -5.70 17.24
C PRO A 230 12.02 -5.74 16.95
N LEU A 231 11.63 -5.55 15.69
CA LEU A 231 10.26 -5.66 15.18
C LEU A 231 9.94 -7.03 14.55
N LEU A 232 10.96 -7.87 14.31
CA LEU A 232 10.87 -9.24 13.79
C LEU A 232 11.21 -10.29 14.85
N GLN A 233 11.14 -9.94 16.14
CA GLN A 233 11.17 -10.94 17.22
C GLN A 233 9.91 -11.82 17.16
N SER A 234 9.90 -12.81 16.27
CA SER A 234 9.15 -14.04 16.47
C SER A 234 10.00 -14.98 17.31
N PRO A 235 9.44 -15.61 18.35
CA PRO A 235 10.17 -16.55 19.19
C PRO A 235 10.79 -17.65 18.32
N LYS A 236 12.02 -18.06 18.65
CA LYS A 236 12.88 -19.04 17.97
C LYS A 236 12.26 -20.43 17.71
N ASP A 237 10.98 -20.61 17.99
CA ASP A 237 10.26 -21.89 17.96
C ASP A 237 9.19 -22.03 16.87
N ASN A 238 8.92 -21.01 16.05
CA ASN A 238 8.02 -21.19 14.91
C ASN A 238 8.63 -20.55 13.68
N ALA A 239 9.15 -21.38 12.77
CA ALA A 239 9.28 -20.97 11.37
C ALA A 239 7.89 -20.51 10.91
N THR A 240 7.63 -19.20 10.87
CA THR A 240 6.48 -18.68 10.13
C THR A 240 6.66 -19.19 8.71
N SER A 241 5.83 -20.15 8.32
CA SER A 241 5.91 -20.73 6.98
C SER A 241 5.95 -19.59 5.96
N PRO A 242 6.82 -19.63 4.94
CA PRO A 242 6.96 -18.55 3.96
C PRO A 242 5.61 -18.15 3.32
N SER A 243 4.67 -19.10 3.23
CA SER A 243 3.28 -18.89 2.82
C SER A 243 2.46 -17.98 3.75
N GLY A 244 2.66 -18.05 5.07
CA GLY A 244 1.98 -17.21 6.06
C GLY A 244 2.47 -15.78 6.04
N LEU A 245 3.79 -15.57 5.93
CA LEU A 245 4.37 -14.24 5.74
C LEU A 245 3.86 -13.59 4.45
N LEU A 246 3.86 -14.32 3.33
CA LEU A 246 3.36 -13.83 2.05
C LEU A 246 1.88 -13.42 2.13
N THR A 247 1.05 -14.27 2.72
CA THR A 247 -0.39 -13.99 2.87
C THR A 247 -0.61 -12.71 3.68
N ASN A 248 0.18 -12.49 4.73
CA ASN A 248 0.11 -11.28 5.53
C ASN A 248 0.60 -10.04 4.77
N LEU A 249 1.70 -10.16 4.01
CA LEU A 249 2.24 -9.09 3.17
C LEU A 249 1.20 -8.67 2.11
N MET A 250 0.59 -9.64 1.44
CA MET A 250 -0.40 -9.38 0.38
C MET A 250 -1.73 -8.83 0.90
N SER A 251 -2.17 -9.25 2.08
CA SER A 251 -3.47 -8.84 2.64
C SER A 251 -3.36 -7.63 3.56
N GLN A 252 -2.62 -7.73 4.66
CA GLN A 252 -2.58 -6.73 5.73
C GLN A 252 -1.61 -5.59 5.42
N ASP A 253 -0.39 -5.88 4.95
CA ASP A 253 0.62 -4.83 4.75
C ASP A 253 0.27 -3.90 3.59
N THR A 254 -0.18 -4.45 2.47
CA THR A 254 -0.68 -3.63 1.35
C THR A 254 -1.94 -2.84 1.73
N TYR A 255 -2.81 -3.40 2.59
CA TYR A 255 -3.98 -2.69 3.12
C TYR A 255 -3.59 -1.52 4.04
N ASN A 256 -2.59 -1.71 4.90
CA ASN A 256 -2.08 -0.63 5.76
C ASN A 256 -1.53 0.53 4.92
N ILE A 257 -0.83 0.23 3.81
CA ILE A 257 -0.34 1.26 2.87
C ILE A 257 -1.50 1.98 2.19
N MET A 258 -2.49 1.23 1.68
CA MET A 258 -3.72 1.82 1.11
C MET A 258 -4.42 2.75 2.11
N SER A 259 -4.57 2.30 3.36
CA SER A 259 -5.19 3.07 4.44
C SER A 259 -4.40 4.33 4.79
N CYS A 260 -3.07 4.28 4.72
CA CYS A 260 -2.23 5.46 4.89
C CYS A 260 -2.47 6.50 3.77
N VAL A 261 -2.64 6.07 2.52
CA VAL A 261 -2.98 6.98 1.41
C VAL A 261 -4.32 7.67 1.70
N TRP A 262 -5.34 6.92 2.14
CA TRP A 262 -6.67 7.45 2.50
C TRP A 262 -6.63 8.57 3.54
N ILE A 263 -5.77 8.44 4.54
CA ILE A 263 -5.71 9.38 5.66
C ILE A 263 -4.65 10.47 5.49
N CYS A 264 -3.72 10.34 4.53
CA CYS A 264 -2.54 11.21 4.43
C CYS A 264 -2.89 12.71 4.33
N HIS A 265 -3.95 13.08 3.61
CA HIS A 265 -4.36 14.49 3.53
C HIS A 265 -4.85 15.08 4.85
N TYR A 266 -5.35 14.26 5.78
CA TYR A 266 -5.77 14.73 7.09
C TYR A 266 -4.59 15.20 7.95
N LEU A 267 -3.37 14.68 7.74
CA LEU A 267 -2.17 15.06 8.51
C LEU A 267 -1.86 16.56 8.42
N TRP A 268 -2.03 17.16 7.24
CA TRP A 268 -1.77 18.59 7.04
C TRP A 268 -3.05 19.43 6.99
N ALA A 269 -4.17 18.86 6.53
CA ALA A 269 -5.43 19.58 6.45
C ALA A 269 -6.03 19.85 7.83
N ILE A 270 -5.93 18.90 8.78
CA ILE A 270 -6.45 19.09 10.15
C ILE A 270 -5.77 20.26 10.86
N PRO A 271 -4.43 20.34 10.96
CA PRO A 271 -3.76 21.49 11.57
C PRO A 271 -4.16 22.81 10.93
N LEU A 272 -4.18 22.89 9.60
CA LEU A 272 -4.56 24.10 8.86
C LEU A 272 -6.02 24.50 9.17
N LYS A 273 -6.95 23.55 9.15
CA LYS A 273 -8.36 23.76 9.45
C LYS A 273 -8.56 24.28 10.88
N VAL A 274 -7.89 23.66 11.85
CA VAL A 274 -7.91 24.09 13.25
C VAL A 274 -7.37 25.52 13.38
N SER A 275 -6.25 25.84 12.73
CA SER A 275 -5.68 27.20 12.74
C SER A 275 -6.64 28.25 12.18
N VAL A 276 -7.33 27.97 11.07
CA VAL A 276 -8.32 28.88 10.48
C VAL A 276 -9.52 29.09 11.40
N ILE A 277 -10.05 28.01 11.98
CA ILE A 277 -11.19 28.08 12.92
C ILE A 277 -10.80 28.89 14.17
N LEU A 278 -9.61 28.66 14.74
CA LEU A 278 -9.12 29.41 15.89
C LEU A 278 -8.91 30.89 15.59
N TYR A 279 -8.40 31.23 14.40
CA TYR A 279 -8.28 32.61 13.96
C TYR A 279 -9.66 33.29 13.89
N LEU A 280 -10.68 32.63 13.35
CA LEU A 280 -12.02 33.19 13.24
C LEU A 280 -12.70 33.32 14.61
N LEU A 281 -12.52 32.33 15.49
CA LEU A 281 -12.96 32.43 16.88
C LEU A 281 -12.31 33.63 17.58
N PHE A 282 -11.02 33.88 17.35
CA PHE A 282 -10.35 35.07 17.86
C PHE A 282 -10.95 36.37 17.31
N THR A 283 -11.33 36.44 16.03
CA THR A 283 -11.98 37.64 15.48
C THR A 283 -13.36 37.92 16.08
N LYS A 284 -14.11 36.88 16.49
CA LYS A 284 -15.49 37.01 17.01
C LYS A 284 -15.54 37.17 18.54
N LEU A 285 -14.72 36.42 19.26
CA LEU A 285 -14.75 36.34 20.73
C LEU A 285 -13.52 37.01 21.37
N GLY A 286 -12.52 37.39 20.58
CA GLY A 286 -11.30 38.02 21.09
C GLY A 286 -10.43 37.05 21.90
N ILE A 287 -9.80 37.59 22.94
CA ILE A 287 -8.81 36.87 23.77
C ILE A 287 -9.45 35.66 24.50
N SER A 288 -10.76 35.68 24.75
CA SER A 288 -11.46 34.56 25.42
C SER A 288 -11.42 33.26 24.62
N ALA A 289 -11.41 33.32 23.29
CA ALA A 289 -11.27 32.16 22.43
C ALA A 289 -9.90 31.50 22.57
N ILE A 290 -8.84 32.31 22.66
CA ILE A 290 -7.47 31.82 22.86
C ILE A 290 -7.35 31.18 24.24
N ILE A 291 -7.89 31.81 25.29
CA ILE A 291 -7.83 31.28 26.65
C ILE A 291 -8.58 29.95 26.75
N GLY A 292 -9.80 29.87 26.21
CA GLY A 292 -10.57 28.62 26.24
C GLY A 292 -9.93 27.50 25.42
N THR A 293 -9.37 27.83 24.25
CA THR A 293 -8.61 26.87 23.45
C THR A 293 -7.35 26.41 24.19
N ALA A 294 -6.55 27.33 24.72
CA ALA A 294 -5.32 27.00 25.46
C ALA A 294 -5.64 26.15 26.70
N ALA A 295 -6.68 26.50 27.46
CA ALA A 295 -7.14 25.71 28.60
C ALA A 295 -7.55 24.30 28.17
N SER A 296 -8.32 24.17 27.09
CA SER A 296 -8.75 22.86 26.58
C SER A 296 -7.59 22.00 26.09
N VAL A 297 -6.62 22.60 25.37
CA VAL A 297 -5.45 21.90 24.85
C VAL A 297 -4.55 21.45 26.00
N LEU A 298 -4.30 22.32 26.98
CA LEU A 298 -3.45 21.98 28.13
C LEU A 298 -4.08 20.93 29.06
N LEU A 299 -5.40 20.95 29.23
CA LEU A 299 -6.10 20.02 30.13
C LEU A 299 -6.42 18.67 29.46
N ILE A 300 -6.88 18.69 28.21
CA ILE A 300 -7.47 17.51 27.57
C ILE A 300 -6.52 16.80 26.59
N THR A 301 -5.70 17.54 25.83
CA THR A 301 -4.84 16.92 24.80
C THR A 301 -3.78 15.96 25.37
N PRO A 302 -3.09 16.25 26.50
CA PRO A 302 -2.17 15.28 27.11
C PRO A 302 -2.87 13.98 27.51
N LEU A 303 -4.09 14.09 28.02
CA LEU A 303 -4.92 12.95 28.39
C LEU A 303 -5.29 12.12 27.15
N GLN A 304 -5.76 12.76 26.08
CA GLN A 304 -6.06 12.10 24.80
C GLN A 304 -4.84 11.37 24.22
N PHE A 305 -3.67 12.00 24.24
CA PHE A 305 -2.44 11.40 23.75
C PHE A 305 -1.99 10.20 24.61
N TYR A 306 -2.10 10.32 25.93
CA TYR A 306 -1.79 9.22 26.85
C TYR A 306 -2.71 8.00 26.61
N ILE A 307 -4.03 8.22 26.47
CA ILE A 307 -4.99 7.17 26.13
C ILE A 307 -4.66 6.56 24.77
N GLY A 308 -4.41 7.40 23.75
CA GLY A 308 -4.05 6.95 22.41
C GLY A 308 -2.79 6.07 22.41
N LYS A 309 -1.78 6.42 23.20
CA LYS A 309 -0.59 5.58 23.40
C LYS A 309 -0.95 4.22 24.02
N LYS A 310 -1.82 4.19 25.03
CA LYS A 310 -2.30 2.95 25.65
C LYS A 310 -3.10 2.07 24.67
N ILE A 311 -3.90 2.67 23.79
CA ILE A 311 -4.58 1.96 22.68
C ILE A 311 -3.52 1.33 21.78
N SER A 312 -2.52 2.10 21.35
CA SER A 312 -1.47 1.60 20.46
C SER A 312 -0.67 0.45 21.07
N ASP A 313 -0.28 0.56 22.34
CA ASP A 313 0.45 -0.51 23.04
C ASP A 313 -0.40 -1.77 23.20
N ASN A 314 -1.68 -1.61 23.58
CA ASN A 314 -2.62 -2.73 23.73
C ASN A 314 -2.95 -3.40 22.39
N SER A 315 -3.05 -2.63 21.30
CA SER A 315 -3.27 -3.14 19.94
C SER A 315 -2.13 -4.05 19.46
N LYS A 316 -0.88 -3.77 19.86
CA LYS A 316 0.26 -4.66 19.59
C LYS A 316 0.09 -6.02 20.29
N ASP A 317 -0.32 -6.00 21.55
CA ASP A 317 -0.54 -7.23 22.32
C ASP A 317 -1.72 -8.04 21.78
N ILE A 318 -2.81 -7.36 21.39
CA ILE A 318 -3.95 -7.99 20.71
C ILE A 318 -3.48 -8.70 19.45
N SER A 319 -2.72 -8.02 18.59
CA SER A 319 -2.23 -8.59 17.33
C SER A 319 -1.42 -9.87 17.58
N LYS A 320 -0.49 -9.87 18.55
CA LYS A 320 0.30 -11.06 18.91
C LYS A 320 -0.57 -12.24 19.38
N CYS A 321 -1.55 -11.98 20.24
CA CYS A 321 -2.46 -13.02 20.74
C CYS A 321 -3.35 -13.58 19.61
N THR A 322 -3.88 -12.70 18.76
CA THR A 322 -4.71 -13.08 17.60
C THR A 322 -3.91 -13.94 16.62
N ASP A 323 -2.68 -13.54 16.28
CA ASP A 323 -1.80 -14.29 15.38
C ASP A 323 -1.49 -15.69 15.94
N HIS A 324 -1.19 -15.79 17.24
CA HIS A 324 -0.94 -17.08 17.90
C HIS A 324 -2.18 -18.00 17.85
N ARG A 325 -3.37 -17.45 18.11
CA ARG A 325 -4.64 -18.22 18.03
C ARG A 325 -4.92 -18.69 16.60
N ILE A 326 -4.74 -17.83 15.60
CA ILE A 326 -4.97 -18.16 14.18
C ILE A 326 -3.98 -19.24 13.71
N SER A 327 -2.71 -19.14 14.11
CA SER A 327 -1.70 -20.17 13.82
C SER A 327 -2.12 -21.54 14.37
N LYS A 328 -2.49 -21.61 15.65
CA LYS A 328 -2.92 -22.87 16.29
C LYS A 328 -4.21 -23.43 15.68
N MET A 329 -5.16 -22.55 15.34
CA MET A 329 -6.39 -22.95 14.65
C MET A 329 -6.08 -23.56 13.26
N THR A 330 -5.10 -23.00 12.55
CA THR A 330 -4.69 -23.51 11.23
C THR A 330 -4.03 -24.89 11.33
N GLU A 331 -3.13 -25.10 12.30
CA GLU A 331 -2.53 -26.41 12.59
C GLU A 331 -3.61 -27.48 12.88
N ILE A 332 -4.61 -27.13 13.68
CA ILE A 332 -5.74 -28.00 14.04
C ILE A 332 -6.58 -28.35 12.80
N LEU A 333 -6.90 -27.38 11.95
CA LEU A 333 -7.67 -27.61 10.73
C LEU A 333 -6.93 -28.49 9.72
N GLN A 334 -5.61 -28.31 9.57
CA GLN A 334 -4.78 -29.18 8.74
C GLN A 334 -4.75 -30.62 9.28
N GLY A 335 -4.74 -30.79 10.61
CA GLY A 335 -4.77 -32.09 11.29
C GLY A 335 -6.15 -32.68 11.55
N MET A 336 -7.24 -32.13 10.98
CA MET A 336 -8.61 -32.42 11.41
C MET A 336 -8.98 -33.91 11.33
N ASN A 337 -8.53 -34.61 10.29
CA ASN A 337 -8.82 -36.04 10.13
C ASN A 337 -8.23 -36.89 11.27
N VAL A 338 -7.01 -36.57 11.72
CA VAL A 338 -6.35 -37.26 12.83
C VAL A 338 -7.08 -36.94 14.14
N ILE A 339 -7.43 -35.68 14.35
CA ILE A 339 -8.16 -35.23 15.55
C ILE A 339 -9.51 -35.95 15.67
N LYS A 340 -10.24 -36.11 14.56
CA LYS A 340 -11.50 -36.87 14.52
C LYS A 340 -11.30 -38.35 14.78
N LEU A 341 -10.26 -38.94 14.20
CA LEU A 341 -9.94 -40.36 14.38
C LEU A 341 -9.65 -40.72 15.85
N TYR A 342 -9.06 -39.79 16.60
CA TYR A 342 -8.78 -39.94 18.04
C TYR A 342 -9.84 -39.33 18.97
N VAL A 343 -10.90 -38.71 18.43
CA VAL A 343 -11.95 -38.03 19.21
C VAL A 343 -11.34 -36.96 20.15
N TRP A 344 -10.38 -36.19 19.64
CA TRP A 344 -9.69 -35.13 20.39
C TRP A 344 -10.32 -33.74 20.21
N GLU A 345 -11.50 -33.65 19.58
CA GLU A 345 -12.14 -32.38 19.24
C GLU A 345 -12.32 -31.46 20.45
N ASP A 346 -12.87 -31.99 21.55
CA ASP A 346 -13.12 -31.21 22.78
C ASP A 346 -11.83 -30.71 23.43
N LEU A 347 -10.77 -31.54 23.44
CA LEU A 347 -9.46 -31.20 24.00
C LEU A 347 -8.83 -30.02 23.23
N PHE A 348 -8.91 -30.03 21.90
CA PHE A 348 -8.37 -28.95 21.08
C PHE A 348 -9.27 -27.71 21.12
N ASN A 349 -10.58 -27.88 21.22
CA ASN A 349 -11.51 -26.78 21.41
C ASN A 349 -11.23 -26.00 22.70
N GLU A 350 -11.03 -26.69 23.83
CA GLU A 350 -10.69 -26.06 25.11
C GLU A 350 -9.39 -25.26 25.03
N LYS A 351 -8.37 -25.79 24.33
CA LYS A 351 -7.11 -25.05 24.08
C LYS A 351 -7.34 -23.75 23.30
N ILE A 352 -8.19 -23.77 22.26
CA ILE A 352 -8.51 -22.56 21.49
C ILE A 352 -9.29 -21.56 22.36
N LEU A 353 -10.24 -22.03 23.17
CA LEU A 353 -11.03 -21.17 24.06
C LEU A 353 -10.15 -20.48 25.10
N ASN A 354 -9.18 -21.18 25.68
CA ASN A 354 -8.22 -20.58 26.60
C ASN A 354 -7.40 -19.44 25.95
N LEU A 355 -6.97 -19.62 24.70
CA LEU A 355 -6.33 -18.54 23.93
C LEU A 355 -7.29 -17.37 23.67
N ARG A 356 -8.55 -17.68 23.35
CA ARG A 356 -9.60 -16.70 23.09
C ARG A 356 -9.93 -15.88 24.34
N GLU A 357 -9.93 -16.46 25.53
CA GLU A 357 -10.17 -15.72 26.78
C GLU A 357 -9.10 -14.66 27.05
N VAL A 358 -7.83 -14.97 26.77
CA VAL A 358 -6.73 -14.00 26.88
C VAL A 358 -6.91 -12.87 25.87
N GLU A 359 -7.22 -13.20 24.62
CA GLU A 359 -7.51 -12.24 23.55
C GLU A 359 -8.69 -11.32 23.91
N LEU A 360 -9.78 -11.89 24.43
CA LEU A 360 -10.98 -11.14 24.83
C LEU A 360 -10.71 -10.15 25.98
N LYS A 361 -9.83 -10.50 26.93
CA LYS A 361 -9.44 -9.57 28.00
C LYS A 361 -8.73 -8.32 27.43
N LEU A 362 -7.87 -8.51 26.43
CA LEU A 362 -7.18 -7.40 25.77
C LEU A 362 -8.13 -6.57 24.89
N LEU A 363 -9.05 -7.22 24.16
CA LEU A 363 -10.08 -6.54 23.37
C LEU A 363 -11.04 -5.73 24.24
N ASN A 364 -11.47 -6.25 25.39
CA ASN A 364 -12.29 -5.51 26.36
C ASN A 364 -11.56 -4.27 26.88
N LYS A 365 -10.27 -4.43 27.21
CA LYS A 365 -9.42 -3.30 27.62
C LYS A 365 -9.30 -2.24 26.51
N ASP A 366 -9.21 -2.66 25.24
CA ASP A 366 -9.20 -1.75 24.09
C ASP A 366 -10.51 -0.98 23.95
N SER A 367 -11.65 -1.68 24.08
CA SER A 367 -12.98 -1.07 24.06
C SER A 367 -13.14 -0.01 25.15
N ILE A 368 -12.58 -0.24 26.34
CA ILE A 368 -12.59 0.75 27.43
C ILE A 368 -11.78 1.99 27.04
N TYR A 369 -10.58 1.80 26.45
CA TYR A 369 -9.77 2.93 26.00
C TYR A 369 -10.45 3.76 24.91
N TRP A 370 -11.07 3.12 23.91
CA TRP A 370 -11.85 3.81 22.87
C TRP A 370 -13.06 4.54 23.43
N SER A 371 -13.75 3.94 24.41
CA SER A 371 -14.87 4.58 25.10
C SER A 371 -14.41 5.85 25.82
N PHE A 372 -13.27 5.77 26.52
CA PHE A 372 -12.72 6.92 27.22
C PHE A 372 -12.18 7.99 26.26
N LEU A 373 -11.51 7.62 25.17
CA LEU A 373 -11.05 8.56 24.14
C LEU A 373 -12.23 9.32 23.51
N THR A 374 -13.31 8.61 23.17
CA THR A 374 -14.52 9.20 22.61
C THR A 374 -15.19 10.13 23.61
N PHE A 375 -15.35 9.68 24.85
CA PHE A 375 -15.90 10.48 25.95
C PHE A 375 -15.11 11.77 26.18
N THR A 376 -13.78 11.66 26.37
CA THR A 376 -12.89 12.80 26.59
C THR A 376 -12.95 13.79 25.41
N THR A 377 -13.09 13.30 24.18
CA THR A 377 -13.22 14.17 23.00
C THR A 377 -14.54 14.93 22.98
N GLN A 378 -15.66 14.28 23.29
CA GLN A 378 -16.95 14.97 23.37
C GLN A 378 -16.97 15.99 24.51
N VAL A 379 -16.46 15.62 25.69
CA VAL A 379 -16.36 16.53 26.84
C VAL A 379 -15.43 17.71 26.53
N SER A 380 -14.33 17.50 25.80
CA SER A 380 -13.42 18.57 25.38
C SER A 380 -14.17 19.69 24.69
N THR A 381 -15.01 19.36 23.71
CA THR A 381 -15.71 20.34 22.87
C THR A 381 -16.69 21.19 23.68
N ILE A 382 -17.43 20.56 24.60
CA ILE A 382 -18.32 21.24 25.54
C ILE A 382 -17.51 22.12 26.49
N LEU A 383 -16.43 21.60 27.06
CA LEU A 383 -15.59 22.31 28.02
C LEU A 383 -14.92 23.56 27.39
N VAL A 384 -14.49 23.49 26.14
CA VAL A 384 -13.96 24.67 25.41
C VAL A 384 -15.03 25.75 25.33
N THR A 385 -16.25 25.41 24.90
CA THR A 385 -17.34 26.39 24.75
C THR A 385 -17.69 27.06 26.07
N VAL A 386 -17.82 26.28 27.15
CA VAL A 386 -18.15 26.78 28.49
C VAL A 386 -17.05 27.70 29.02
N ILE A 387 -15.78 27.29 28.95
CA ILE A 387 -14.66 28.10 29.42
C ILE A 387 -14.55 29.39 28.60
N THR A 388 -14.66 29.30 27.27
CA THR A 388 -14.59 30.49 26.41
C THR A 388 -15.70 31.48 26.71
N PHE A 389 -16.96 31.06 26.82
CA PHE A 389 -18.06 31.98 27.11
C PHE A 389 -18.00 32.54 28.54
N PHE A 390 -17.55 31.72 29.50
CA PHE A 390 -17.33 32.17 30.88
C PHE A 390 -16.26 33.27 30.91
N VAL A 391 -15.09 33.04 30.33
CA VAL A 391 -14.00 34.03 30.26
C VAL A 391 -14.44 35.28 29.48
N TYR A 392 -15.20 35.09 28.40
CA TYR A 392 -15.74 36.22 27.62
C TYR A 392 -16.69 37.10 28.42
N TYR A 393 -17.56 36.50 29.25
CA TYR A 393 -18.46 37.23 30.15
C TYR A 393 -17.68 38.12 31.13
N PHE A 394 -16.63 37.57 31.75
CA PHE A 394 -15.82 38.30 32.74
C PHE A 394 -14.92 39.38 32.13
N LEU A 395 -14.44 39.21 30.91
CA LEU A 395 -13.51 40.17 30.28
C LEU A 395 -14.22 41.36 29.62
N ASN A 396 -15.46 41.19 29.12
CA ASN A 396 -16.14 42.19 28.29
C ASN A 396 -17.42 42.77 28.94
N ASP A 397 -17.56 42.68 30.27
CA ASP A 397 -18.65 43.28 31.07
C ASP A 397 -20.04 43.17 30.42
N SER A 398 -20.59 41.96 30.28
CA SER A 398 -21.96 41.62 29.81
C SER A 398 -22.42 42.12 28.43
N LYS A 399 -21.86 43.21 27.88
CA LYS A 399 -22.33 43.89 26.66
C LYS A 399 -21.85 43.23 25.36
N GLY A 400 -20.86 42.33 25.44
CA GLY A 400 -20.36 41.59 24.27
C GLY A 400 -21.12 40.31 23.93
N LEU A 401 -21.94 39.77 24.85
CA LEU A 401 -22.66 38.51 24.69
C LEU A 401 -23.91 38.67 23.81
N THR A 402 -23.69 38.88 22.51
CA THR A 402 -24.75 38.88 21.51
C THR A 402 -25.04 37.45 21.04
N ALA A 403 -26.29 37.18 20.66
CA ALA A 403 -26.66 35.87 20.12
C ALA A 403 -25.82 35.53 18.88
N VAL A 404 -25.52 36.54 18.04
CA VAL A 404 -24.61 36.44 16.89
C VAL A 404 -23.26 35.81 17.27
N ASN A 405 -22.60 36.32 18.31
CA ASN A 405 -21.27 35.84 18.72
C ASN A 405 -21.35 34.44 19.37
N VAL A 406 -22.40 34.16 20.13
CA VAL A 406 -22.59 32.87 20.81
C VAL A 406 -22.87 31.76 19.79
N PHE A 407 -23.84 31.95 18.89
CA PHE A 407 -24.19 30.91 17.91
C PHE A 407 -23.09 30.70 16.86
N ALA A 408 -22.44 31.77 16.39
CA ALA A 408 -21.29 31.65 15.50
C ALA A 408 -20.11 30.94 16.17
N GLY A 409 -19.81 31.29 17.42
CA GLY A 409 -18.76 30.65 18.21
C GLY A 409 -19.04 29.17 18.45
N LEU A 410 -20.27 28.84 18.85
CA LEU A 410 -20.69 27.44 19.07
C LEU A 410 -20.60 26.61 17.79
N ALA A 411 -21.03 27.16 16.66
CA ALA A 411 -20.92 26.50 15.36
C ALA A 411 -19.45 26.25 14.96
N LEU A 412 -18.56 27.21 15.20
CA LEU A 412 -17.11 27.05 14.96
C LEU A 412 -16.47 26.03 15.92
N PHE A 413 -16.85 26.01 17.20
CA PHE A 413 -16.34 25.01 18.15
C PHE A 413 -16.75 23.58 17.77
N ASN A 414 -17.99 23.37 17.34
CA ASN A 414 -18.47 22.06 16.90
C ASN A 414 -17.70 21.53 15.67
N GLN A 415 -17.09 22.40 14.86
CA GLN A 415 -16.24 21.98 13.75
C GLN A 415 -14.88 21.43 14.18
N LEU A 416 -14.44 21.67 15.42
CA LEU A 416 -13.18 21.14 15.96
C LEU A 416 -13.30 19.70 16.46
N THR A 417 -14.52 19.21 16.73
CA THR A 417 -14.76 17.88 17.32
C THR A 417 -14.19 16.75 16.46
N ILE A 418 -14.56 16.70 15.18
CA ILE A 418 -14.16 15.62 14.27
C ILE A 418 -12.65 15.64 13.98
N PRO A 419 -12.02 16.78 13.65
CA PRO A 419 -10.57 16.83 13.46
C PRO A 419 -9.76 16.34 14.67
N LEU A 420 -10.18 16.70 15.89
CA LEU A 420 -9.50 16.27 17.12
C LEU A 420 -9.65 14.77 17.40
N LEU A 421 -10.78 14.17 17.01
CA LEU A 421 -10.99 12.73 17.11
C LEU A 421 -10.14 11.93 16.10
N ILE A 422 -10.01 12.44 14.88
CA ILE A 422 -9.34 11.74 13.76
C ILE A 422 -7.81 11.80 13.90
N LEU A 423 -7.26 12.85 14.51
CA LEU A 423 -5.81 13.06 14.57
C LEU A 423 -5.04 11.88 15.22
N PRO A 424 -5.43 11.34 16.40
CA PRO A 424 -4.77 10.17 16.98
C PRO A 424 -4.83 8.93 16.09
N VAL A 425 -5.97 8.69 15.43
CA VAL A 425 -6.18 7.55 14.52
C VAL A 425 -5.28 7.66 13.29
N THR A 426 -5.14 8.88 12.77
CA THR A 426 -4.28 9.18 11.62
C THR A 426 -2.82 8.84 11.92
N VAL A 427 -2.31 9.22 13.09
CA VAL A 427 -0.94 8.90 13.51
C VAL A 427 -0.74 7.40 13.61
N MET A 428 -1.71 6.65 14.16
CA MET A 428 -1.65 5.20 14.25
C MET A 428 -1.56 4.52 12.87
N MET A 429 -2.39 4.94 11.90
CA MET A 429 -2.38 4.40 10.54
C MET A 429 -1.07 4.66 9.81
N VAL A 430 -0.46 5.84 10.01
CA VAL A 430 0.87 6.15 9.45
C VAL A 430 1.94 5.24 10.04
N ILE A 431 1.95 5.04 11.36
CA ILE A 431 2.91 4.14 12.03
C ILE A 431 2.75 2.70 11.50
N GLN A 432 1.52 2.21 11.35
CA GLN A 432 1.26 0.89 10.78
C GLN A 432 1.81 0.78 9.35
N ALA A 433 1.58 1.77 8.50
CA ALA A 433 2.13 1.79 7.15
C ALA A 433 3.67 1.89 7.12
N MET A 434 4.30 2.56 8.09
CA MET A 434 5.76 2.56 8.24
C MET A 434 6.31 1.17 8.53
N VAL A 435 5.70 0.43 9.46
CA VAL A 435 6.08 -0.95 9.76
C VAL A 435 5.84 -1.86 8.55
N SER A 436 4.69 -1.72 7.89
CA SER A 436 4.35 -2.48 6.69
C SER A 436 5.30 -2.23 5.52
N THR A 437 5.70 -0.98 5.31
CA THR A 437 6.67 -0.60 4.28
C THR A 437 8.04 -1.20 4.56
N LYS A 438 8.46 -1.26 5.83
CA LYS A 438 9.70 -1.92 6.22
C LYS A 438 9.66 -3.42 5.89
N ARG A 439 8.59 -4.13 6.26
CA ARG A 439 8.43 -5.56 5.95
C ARG A 439 8.42 -5.86 4.45
N ILE A 440 7.69 -5.05 3.67
CA ILE A 440 7.68 -5.18 2.22
C ILE A 440 9.06 -4.93 1.63
N LYS A 441 9.81 -3.94 2.16
CA LYS A 441 11.18 -3.68 1.73
C LYS A 441 12.09 -4.89 1.95
N GLU A 442 12.10 -5.40 3.17
CA GLU A 442 12.91 -6.57 3.54
C GLU A 442 12.56 -7.78 2.66
N PHE A 443 11.27 -8.02 2.38
CA PHE A 443 10.83 -9.10 1.49
C PHE A 443 11.28 -8.91 0.02
N LEU A 444 11.20 -7.69 -0.51
CA LEU A 444 11.64 -7.40 -1.88
C LEU A 444 13.17 -7.48 -2.04
N GLU A 445 13.93 -7.25 -0.97
CA GLU A 445 15.40 -7.35 -0.93
C GLU A 445 15.91 -8.80 -0.80
N LEU A 446 15.02 -9.78 -0.54
CA LEU A 446 15.41 -11.19 -0.46
C LEU A 446 16.04 -11.68 -1.78
N PRO A 447 17.05 -12.58 -1.71
CA PRO A 447 17.73 -13.09 -2.89
C PRO A 447 16.77 -13.89 -3.76
N GLU A 448 16.83 -13.65 -5.07
CA GLU A 448 16.08 -14.40 -6.06
C GLU A 448 16.85 -15.66 -6.45
N SER A 449 16.10 -16.69 -6.82
CA SER A 449 16.64 -17.85 -7.48
C SER A 449 17.15 -17.45 -8.86
N ASN A 450 18.43 -17.70 -9.14
CA ASN A 450 19.04 -17.44 -10.44
C ASN A 450 18.63 -18.46 -11.51
N ASN A 451 17.50 -19.14 -11.33
CA ASN A 451 17.12 -20.23 -12.22
C ASN A 451 16.59 -19.66 -13.52
N VAL A 452 17.31 -20.03 -14.57
CA VAL A 452 17.11 -19.66 -15.96
C VAL A 452 17.67 -18.27 -16.24
N ARG A 453 18.88 -18.25 -16.82
CA ARG A 453 19.36 -17.14 -17.65
C ARG A 453 18.20 -16.78 -18.60
N GLU A 454 17.56 -15.63 -18.38
CA GLU A 454 16.70 -15.02 -19.39
C GLU A 454 17.55 -14.92 -20.66
N ASP A 455 17.09 -15.58 -21.74
CA ASP A 455 17.73 -15.73 -23.04
C ASP A 455 18.90 -14.75 -23.30
N ASP A 456 20.11 -15.28 -23.39
CA ASP A 456 21.24 -14.66 -24.10
C ASP A 456 20.85 -14.52 -25.60
N ASN A 457 19.97 -13.56 -25.90
CA ASN A 457 19.79 -13.04 -27.26
C ASN A 457 20.65 -11.79 -27.50
N ASP A 458 21.48 -11.39 -26.53
CA ASP A 458 22.55 -10.40 -26.71
C ASP A 458 23.92 -11.11 -26.84
N GLU A 459 24.02 -12.08 -27.76
CA GLU A 459 25.32 -12.41 -28.37
C GLU A 459 25.76 -11.23 -29.24
N HIS A 460 26.40 -10.25 -28.61
CA HIS A 460 27.68 -9.68 -29.03
C HIS A 460 28.11 -8.59 -28.04
N ASN A 461 29.34 -8.75 -27.51
CA ASN A 461 30.08 -7.85 -26.63
C ASN A 461 29.68 -7.86 -25.14
N LYS A 462 30.18 -8.88 -24.41
CA LYS A 462 30.69 -8.71 -23.04
C LYS A 462 31.55 -9.89 -22.58
N SER A 463 32.63 -10.15 -23.33
CA SER A 463 33.83 -10.72 -22.72
C SER A 463 34.52 -9.60 -21.93
N SER A 464 34.04 -9.32 -20.72
CA SER A 464 34.75 -8.44 -19.79
C SER A 464 34.67 -9.02 -18.39
N ASN A 465 35.75 -9.71 -18.01
CA ASN A 465 36.39 -9.67 -16.71
C ASN A 465 35.44 -9.55 -15.49
N ILE A 466 34.94 -10.68 -15.01
CA ILE A 466 34.45 -10.84 -13.63
C ILE A 466 35.28 -11.94 -12.96
N PHE A 467 36.60 -11.75 -12.96
CA PHE A 467 37.54 -12.47 -12.11
C PHE A 467 38.73 -11.51 -11.99
N ASN A 468 38.66 -10.59 -11.03
CA ASN A 468 39.83 -9.88 -10.47
C ASN A 468 39.53 -8.91 -9.31
N ASP A 469 38.28 -8.78 -8.82
CA ASP A 469 38.00 -7.89 -7.68
C ASP A 469 38.06 -8.56 -6.30
N ALA A 470 38.66 -9.74 -6.21
CA ALA A 470 39.12 -10.29 -4.94
C ALA A 470 40.55 -10.78 -5.13
N PHE A 471 41.51 -10.13 -4.45
CA PHE A 471 42.96 -10.33 -4.50
C PHE A 471 43.75 -9.39 -5.44
N ILE A 472 43.86 -8.12 -5.05
CA ILE A 472 45.11 -7.37 -5.24
C ILE A 472 45.47 -6.70 -3.90
N GLY A 473 46.33 -7.38 -3.15
CA GLY A 473 47.15 -6.80 -2.10
C GLY A 473 48.61 -7.07 -2.45
N ASN A 474 49.28 -6.06 -2.98
CA ASN A 474 50.73 -5.90 -3.15
C ASN A 474 51.47 -6.97 -3.97
N ALA A 475 51.77 -6.65 -5.23
CA ALA A 475 52.95 -7.15 -5.92
C ALA A 475 53.97 -6.00 -6.07
N PRO A 476 55.28 -6.27 -6.00
CA PRO A 476 56.25 -5.58 -6.82
C PRO A 476 56.51 -6.37 -8.10
N GLU A 477 56.60 -5.64 -9.19
CA GLU A 477 57.02 -6.06 -10.52
C GLU A 477 58.40 -6.74 -10.49
N ASP A 478 58.48 -7.96 -11.03
CA ASP A 478 59.54 -8.44 -11.92
C ASP A 478 59.22 -9.89 -12.31
N VAL A 479 59.71 -10.32 -13.47
CA VAL A 479 59.57 -11.64 -14.12
C VAL A 479 58.43 -11.74 -15.15
N LEU A 480 58.60 -11.01 -16.26
CA LEU A 480 58.11 -11.38 -17.58
C LEU A 480 59.29 -11.28 -18.56
N GLU A 481 60.01 -12.38 -18.77
CA GLU A 481 60.74 -12.67 -20.02
C GLU A 481 61.35 -14.09 -19.95
N GLU A 482 61.50 -14.72 -21.12
CA GLU A 482 61.92 -16.11 -21.38
C GLU A 482 60.79 -17.14 -21.14
N VAL A 483 60.18 -17.75 -22.17
CA VAL A 483 60.81 -18.60 -23.18
C VAL A 483 60.00 -18.56 -24.48
N CYS A 484 60.63 -18.14 -25.57
CA CYS A 484 60.22 -18.38 -26.95
C CYS A 484 61.49 -18.69 -27.75
N LYS A 485 61.38 -19.64 -28.70
CA LYS A 485 62.39 -20.22 -29.64
C LYS A 485 62.96 -21.55 -29.11
N GLU A 486 63.10 -22.64 -29.86
CA GLU A 486 63.19 -23.01 -31.29
C GLU A 486 62.68 -24.49 -31.37
N ASP A 487 62.17 -25.09 -32.47
CA ASP A 487 62.80 -25.36 -33.76
C ASP A 487 61.76 -25.82 -34.81
N GLU A 488 61.95 -25.38 -36.06
CA GLU A 488 61.32 -25.91 -37.28
C GLU A 488 62.16 -27.06 -37.88
N GLY A 489 61.50 -28.07 -38.45
CA GLY A 489 62.12 -29.14 -39.24
C GLY A 489 61.10 -29.85 -40.13
N ASP A 490 61.29 -29.73 -41.43
CA ASP A 490 60.39 -30.04 -42.55
C ASP A 490 60.50 -31.47 -43.14
N VAL A 491 59.34 -31.99 -43.57
CA VAL A 491 59.01 -32.72 -44.84
C VAL A 491 59.34 -34.23 -45.03
N GLU A 492 58.23 -34.99 -45.11
CA GLU A 492 57.77 -36.08 -46.03
C GLU A 492 58.57 -37.36 -46.36
N ASP A 493 57.91 -38.52 -46.18
CA ASP A 493 57.51 -39.51 -47.23
C ASP A 493 56.74 -40.67 -46.55
N GLN A 494 55.41 -40.84 -46.70
CA GLN A 494 54.64 -41.48 -47.77
C GLN A 494 54.30 -42.99 -47.58
N PHE A 495 52.99 -43.27 -47.64
CA PHE A 495 52.24 -44.53 -47.89
C PHE A 495 52.14 -45.64 -46.82
N SER A 496 50.93 -45.85 -46.27
CA SER A 496 49.98 -46.87 -46.78
C SER A 496 48.66 -46.94 -45.97
N ASP A 497 47.57 -46.81 -46.73
CA ASP A 497 46.25 -47.46 -46.65
C ASP A 497 45.18 -47.04 -45.61
N ASP A 498 44.14 -46.42 -46.19
CA ASP A 498 42.78 -46.17 -45.72
C ASP A 498 42.08 -47.40 -45.12
N GLU A 499 41.52 -47.24 -43.90
CA GLU A 499 40.22 -47.83 -43.56
C GLU A 499 39.38 -46.85 -42.69
N ASN A 500 38.37 -46.26 -43.34
CA ASN A 500 37.04 -45.90 -42.84
C ASN A 500 36.86 -45.23 -41.45
N SER A 501 36.61 -43.92 -41.53
CA SER A 501 35.55 -43.17 -40.84
C SER A 501 34.73 -43.86 -39.73
N GLY A 502 34.77 -43.29 -38.52
CA GLY A 502 33.88 -43.69 -37.42
C GLY A 502 33.87 -42.75 -36.21
N ILE A 503 33.14 -41.63 -36.34
CA ILE A 503 32.29 -41.02 -35.29
C ILE A 503 33.00 -40.48 -34.02
N TYR A 504 33.16 -39.15 -33.94
CA TYR A 504 33.15 -38.43 -32.66
C TYR A 504 31.77 -38.64 -32.01
N PRO A 505 31.65 -39.18 -30.78
CA PRO A 505 30.35 -39.22 -30.13
C PRO A 505 30.02 -37.80 -29.66
N ASN A 506 29.10 -37.13 -30.35
CA ASN A 506 28.28 -36.07 -29.76
C ASN A 506 27.58 -36.66 -28.54
N ASN A 507 28.18 -36.54 -27.36
CA ASN A 507 27.47 -36.83 -26.11
C ASN A 507 26.47 -35.70 -25.89
N GLU A 508 25.25 -35.89 -26.40
CA GLU A 508 24.11 -35.01 -26.12
C GLU A 508 23.68 -35.21 -24.65
N TYR A 509 24.19 -34.36 -23.77
CA TYR A 509 23.76 -34.25 -22.39
C TYR A 509 22.55 -33.30 -22.31
N LEU A 510 21.56 -33.65 -21.49
CA LEU A 510 20.42 -32.81 -21.14
C LEU A 510 20.78 -31.88 -19.96
N VAL A 511 21.44 -32.45 -18.94
CA VAL A 511 21.94 -31.73 -17.75
C VAL A 511 23.34 -32.26 -17.44
N ARG A 512 24.29 -31.37 -17.17
CA ARG A 512 25.67 -31.71 -16.82
C ARG A 512 26.11 -30.95 -15.58
N PHE A 513 26.60 -31.69 -14.59
CA PHE A 513 27.20 -31.18 -13.36
C PHE A 513 28.73 -31.30 -13.43
N ARG A 514 29.44 -30.23 -13.07
CA ARG A 514 30.91 -30.18 -12.94
C ARG A 514 31.30 -29.58 -11.59
N ASN A 515 31.87 -30.39 -10.73
CA ASN A 515 32.30 -30.09 -9.35
C ASN A 515 31.29 -29.22 -8.58
N ALA A 516 30.01 -29.58 -8.68
CA ALA A 516 28.90 -28.78 -8.18
C ALA A 516 28.62 -29.08 -6.71
N ALA A 517 28.58 -28.05 -5.86
CA ALA A 517 28.14 -28.19 -4.47
C ALA A 517 26.91 -27.30 -4.23
N PHE A 518 25.86 -27.91 -3.70
CA PHE A 518 24.58 -27.24 -3.43
C PHE A 518 24.28 -27.20 -1.94
N SER A 519 23.67 -26.10 -1.50
CA SER A 519 23.18 -25.93 -0.15
C SER A 519 21.71 -25.45 -0.14
N TRP A 520 21.01 -25.75 0.95
CA TRP A 520 19.63 -25.26 1.19
C TRP A 520 19.59 -23.84 1.79
N GLY A 521 20.75 -23.19 1.94
CA GLY A 521 20.91 -21.89 2.57
C GLY A 521 22.31 -21.33 2.31
N VAL A 522 22.44 -19.99 2.29
CA VAL A 522 23.75 -19.35 2.11
C VAL A 522 24.67 -19.71 3.29
N LYS A 523 25.79 -20.38 3.01
CA LYS A 523 26.77 -20.87 4.03
C LYS A 523 26.20 -21.95 4.96
N ASN A 524 25.45 -22.91 4.43
CA ASN A 524 25.02 -24.07 5.21
C ASN A 524 26.05 -25.20 5.10
N GLU A 525 26.40 -25.86 6.21
CA GLU A 525 27.39 -26.96 6.22
C GLU A 525 26.87 -28.24 5.52
N MET A 526 25.54 -28.34 5.31
CA MET A 526 24.94 -29.47 4.61
C MET A 526 25.00 -29.27 3.09
N LEU A 527 26.03 -29.87 2.49
CA LEU A 527 26.28 -29.81 1.06
C LEU A 527 25.85 -31.10 0.35
N LEU A 528 25.09 -30.95 -0.73
CA LEU A 528 25.02 -31.96 -1.77
C LEU A 528 26.20 -31.72 -2.72
N GLU A 529 27.20 -32.59 -2.69
CA GLU A 529 28.34 -32.52 -3.61
C GLU A 529 28.14 -33.51 -4.77
N VAL A 530 28.25 -32.99 -6.00
CA VAL A 530 28.17 -33.75 -7.25
C VAL A 530 29.45 -33.46 -8.03
N GLU A 531 30.39 -34.42 -8.02
CA GLU A 531 31.68 -34.28 -8.71
C GLU A 531 31.51 -34.14 -10.22
N ASP A 532 31.10 -35.19 -10.93
CA ASP A 532 30.86 -35.15 -12.37
C ASP A 532 29.69 -36.05 -12.73
N LEU A 533 28.60 -35.45 -13.25
CA LEU A 533 27.40 -36.20 -13.64
C LEU A 533 26.84 -35.66 -14.96
N ASP A 534 26.83 -36.50 -15.99
CA ASP A 534 26.21 -36.21 -17.28
C ASP A 534 24.90 -37.01 -17.41
N ILE A 535 23.77 -36.31 -17.51
CA ILE A 535 22.44 -36.88 -17.74
C ILE A 535 22.17 -36.84 -19.25
N PRO A 536 22.23 -37.96 -19.98
CA PRO A 536 22.03 -37.98 -21.43
C PRO A 536 20.58 -37.77 -21.85
N GLU A 537 20.37 -37.20 -23.05
CA GLU A 537 19.05 -37.04 -23.65
C GLU A 537 18.41 -38.40 -24.04
N GLY A 538 17.07 -38.49 -23.96
CA GLY A 538 16.31 -39.65 -24.45
C GLY A 538 16.47 -40.93 -23.62
N ARG A 539 17.08 -40.85 -22.43
CA ARG A 539 17.28 -42.02 -21.55
C ARG A 539 16.41 -41.96 -20.30
N LEU A 540 15.92 -43.14 -19.90
CA LEU A 540 15.31 -43.33 -18.58
C LEU A 540 16.42 -43.56 -17.55
N ILE A 541 16.53 -42.67 -16.57
CA ILE A 541 17.57 -42.71 -15.53
C ILE A 541 16.91 -43.03 -14.20
N MET A 542 17.48 -43.99 -13.48
CA MET A 542 17.02 -44.40 -12.15
C MET A 542 18.08 -44.01 -11.10
N VAL A 543 17.68 -43.25 -10.09
CA VAL A 543 18.54 -42.86 -8.96
C VAL A 543 18.13 -43.66 -7.72
N VAL A 544 19.07 -44.44 -7.16
CA VAL A 544 18.85 -45.29 -5.99
C VAL A 544 19.82 -44.94 -4.86
N GLY A 545 19.41 -45.13 -3.61
CA GLY A 545 20.25 -44.86 -2.44
C GLY A 545 19.50 -45.04 -1.12
N GLY A 546 20.21 -45.11 0.00
CA GLY A 546 19.63 -45.27 1.34
C GLY A 546 18.72 -44.11 1.79
N GLY A 547 18.01 -44.26 2.91
CA GLY A 547 17.25 -43.16 3.51
C GLY A 547 18.13 -41.93 3.72
N SER A 548 17.63 -40.73 3.40
CA SER A 548 18.36 -39.45 3.54
C SER A 548 19.65 -39.31 2.73
N SER A 549 19.86 -40.11 1.68
CA SER A 549 21.05 -40.04 0.81
C SER A 549 21.07 -38.85 -0.18
N GLY A 550 20.22 -37.83 0.01
CA GLY A 550 20.18 -36.65 -0.88
C GLY A 550 19.48 -36.81 -2.24
N LYS A 551 18.72 -37.90 -2.48
CA LYS A 551 18.00 -38.13 -3.75
C LYS A 551 17.05 -36.99 -4.13
N THR A 552 16.23 -36.54 -3.17
CA THR A 552 15.31 -35.42 -3.37
C THR A 552 16.07 -34.12 -3.57
N SER A 553 17.16 -33.90 -2.82
CA SER A 553 18.04 -32.75 -2.98
C SER A 553 18.66 -32.71 -4.39
N LEU A 554 19.07 -33.84 -4.96
CA LEU A 554 19.57 -33.90 -6.33
C LEU A 554 18.52 -33.45 -7.36
N LEU A 555 17.25 -33.83 -7.16
CA LEU A 555 16.15 -33.36 -8.03
C LEU A 555 15.89 -31.87 -7.87
N SER A 556 15.87 -31.36 -6.63
CA SER A 556 15.75 -29.92 -6.38
C SER A 556 16.93 -29.13 -6.94
N ALA A 557 18.16 -29.66 -6.89
CA ALA A 557 19.32 -29.07 -7.55
C ALA A 557 19.16 -29.03 -9.08
N ILE A 558 18.62 -30.07 -9.70
CA ILE A 558 18.29 -30.07 -11.14
C ILE A 558 17.23 -29.00 -11.48
N LEU A 559 16.21 -28.83 -10.63
CA LEU A 559 15.20 -27.77 -10.77
C LEU A 559 15.73 -26.36 -10.44
N GLY A 560 16.96 -26.29 -9.92
CA GLY A 560 17.61 -25.09 -9.41
C GLY A 560 17.04 -24.59 -8.07
N GLU A 561 16.23 -25.38 -7.38
CA GLU A 561 15.63 -25.05 -6.07
C GLU A 561 16.66 -25.07 -4.92
N MET A 562 17.94 -25.30 -5.20
CA MET A 562 19.03 -25.21 -4.24
C MET A 562 20.06 -24.17 -4.68
N TYR A 563 20.73 -23.55 -3.70
CA TYR A 563 21.79 -22.57 -3.95
C TYR A 563 23.06 -23.29 -4.39
N LEU A 564 23.62 -22.91 -5.54
CA LEU A 564 24.91 -23.41 -6.04
C LEU A 564 26.04 -22.60 -5.39
N GLU A 565 26.84 -23.24 -4.53
CA GLU A 565 27.98 -22.58 -3.86
C GLU A 565 29.25 -22.59 -4.70
N ARG A 566 29.53 -23.70 -5.38
CA ARG A 566 30.68 -23.88 -6.27
C ARG A 566 30.35 -24.84 -7.41
N GLY A 567 31.13 -24.76 -8.49
CA GLY A 567 30.98 -25.63 -9.67
C GLY A 567 30.09 -25.01 -10.75
N ASP A 568 29.73 -25.84 -11.74
CA ASP A 568 28.89 -25.44 -12.87
C ASP A 568 27.82 -26.49 -13.18
N VAL A 569 26.64 -26.00 -13.60
CA VAL A 569 25.50 -26.79 -14.03
C VAL A 569 25.04 -26.27 -15.38
N THR A 570 25.14 -27.11 -16.40
CA THR A 570 24.77 -26.75 -17.77
C THR A 570 23.54 -27.52 -18.23
N TYR A 571 22.58 -26.81 -18.80
CA TYR A 571 21.34 -27.35 -19.34
C TYR A 571 21.34 -27.19 -20.86
N LYS A 572 20.86 -28.19 -21.60
CA LYS A 572 20.74 -28.14 -23.07
C LYS A 572 19.45 -27.43 -23.49
N GLY A 573 19.52 -26.15 -23.86
CA GLY A 573 18.43 -25.40 -24.49
C GLY A 573 17.11 -25.39 -23.69
N ARG A 574 15.97 -25.15 -24.37
CA ARG A 574 14.63 -25.10 -23.74
C ARG A 574 14.20 -26.48 -23.18
N VAL A 575 14.61 -26.78 -21.96
CA VAL A 575 14.16 -27.97 -21.20
C VAL A 575 13.02 -27.57 -20.28
N SER A 576 11.87 -28.23 -20.42
CA SER A 576 10.79 -28.18 -19.44
C SER A 576 10.95 -29.32 -18.44
N MET A 577 11.09 -28.98 -17.16
CA MET A 577 11.26 -29.95 -16.08
C MET A 577 9.97 -30.05 -15.27
N TRP A 578 9.54 -31.27 -14.96
CA TRP A 578 8.39 -31.52 -14.10
C TRP A 578 8.76 -32.55 -13.04
N PHE A 579 8.30 -32.30 -11.81
CA PHE A 579 8.46 -33.20 -10.69
C PHE A 579 7.08 -33.71 -10.24
N ALA A 580 6.94 -35.03 -10.18
CA ALA A 580 5.77 -35.70 -9.62
C ALA A 580 6.24 -36.55 -8.44
N GLY A 581 5.92 -36.11 -7.23
CA GLY A 581 6.14 -36.86 -5.99
C GLY A 581 4.82 -37.43 -5.47
N GLN A 582 4.91 -38.55 -4.75
CA GLN A 582 3.81 -38.96 -3.87
C GLN A 582 3.81 -37.97 -2.68
N PRO A 583 2.67 -37.30 -2.38
CA PRO A 583 2.61 -36.26 -1.35
C PRO A 583 2.94 -36.76 0.06
#